data_AF-A0A2M8YAG0-F1
#
_entry.id   AF-A0A2M8YAG0-F1
#
_cell.length_a   1.000
_cell.length_b   1.000
_cell.length_c   1.000
_cell.angle_alpha   90.00
_cell.angle_beta   90.00
_cell.angle_gamma   90.00
#
_symmetry.space_group_name_H-M   'P 1'
#
loop_
_entity.id
_entity.type
_entity.pdbx_description
1 polymer ?
#
loop_
_entity_poly.entity_id
_entity_poly.type
_entity_poly.pdbx_seq_one_letter_code
_entity_poly.pdbx_strand_id
1 'polypeptide(L)'
;MKYLSITVSLLLLSACSMPLLALAQQGPPPGLPPFLHGIELNETQQDKVFAATYAQAPELREQEKIAFKAHEQLRALAASSAYDDAKASALANTAAQAMAKISLLHARLEQQLLAVLTPEQRQQAQQRDDARQSPRHLQRAE
;
A
#
# COMPACT_ATOMS: atom_id res chain seq x y z
N MET A 1 33.13 -44.29 7.88
CA MET A 1 32.53 -43.85 9.16
C MET A 1 31.56 -42.71 8.91
N LYS A 2 30.44 -43.02 8.26
CA LYS A 2 29.22 -42.20 8.24
C LYS A 2 28.37 -42.72 9.41
N TYR A 3 27.47 -41.89 9.97
CA TYR A 3 26.56 -42.21 11.09
C TYR A 3 27.13 -42.05 12.52
N LEU A 4 27.67 -40.87 12.86
CA LEU A 4 27.81 -40.49 14.28
C LEU A 4 27.68 -38.97 14.48
N SER A 5 26.51 -38.42 14.12
CA SER A 5 26.03 -37.11 14.60
C SER A 5 24.52 -36.99 14.37
N ILE A 6 23.80 -38.06 14.64
CA ILE A 6 22.34 -38.08 14.76
C ILE A 6 22.07 -38.50 16.20
N THR A 7 22.19 -37.57 17.16
CA THR A 7 21.66 -37.65 18.54
C THR A 7 22.21 -36.50 19.40
N VAL A 8 21.85 -35.26 19.05
CA VAL A 8 21.72 -34.19 20.05
C VAL A 8 20.25 -33.75 19.90
N SER A 9 19.34 -34.48 20.54
CA SER A 9 18.64 -33.98 21.74
C SER A 9 18.21 -32.54 21.51
N LEU A 10 17.08 -32.29 20.84
CA LEU A 10 15.73 -32.45 21.41
C LEU A 10 15.68 -31.96 22.87
N LEU A 11 15.91 -30.66 23.08
CA LEU A 11 15.49 -29.93 24.27
C LEU A 11 15.63 -28.43 23.98
N LEU A 12 14.53 -27.81 23.55
CA LEU A 12 14.11 -26.43 23.85
C LEU A 12 12.75 -26.16 23.16
N LEU A 13 11.75 -26.98 23.49
CA LEU A 13 10.38 -26.49 23.55
C LEU A 13 10.28 -25.62 24.81
N SER A 14 10.35 -24.30 24.68
CA SER A 14 9.72 -23.41 25.66
C SER A 14 9.61 -21.98 25.11
N ALA A 15 8.38 -21.47 25.16
CA ALA A 15 8.01 -20.06 25.19
C ALA A 15 8.26 -19.21 23.94
N CYS A 16 7.46 -19.44 22.89
CA CYS A 16 6.75 -18.35 22.21
C CYS A 16 5.37 -18.87 21.78
N SER A 17 4.58 -19.31 22.77
CA SER A 17 3.12 -19.24 22.71
C SER A 17 2.75 -17.75 22.67
N MET A 18 2.96 -17.13 21.51
CA MET A 18 2.38 -15.83 21.22
C MET A 18 0.87 -16.02 21.28
N PRO A 19 0.16 -15.35 22.20
CA PRO A 19 -1.28 -15.42 22.22
C PRO A 19 -1.78 -14.96 20.86
N LEU A 20 -2.52 -15.86 20.23
CA LEU A 20 -3.39 -15.66 19.07
C LEU A 20 -4.51 -14.68 19.47
N LEU A 21 -4.16 -13.47 19.91
CA LEU A 21 -5.07 -12.43 20.34
C LEU A 21 -4.33 -11.09 20.42
N ALA A 22 -3.75 -10.66 19.30
CA ALA A 22 -3.25 -9.31 19.13
C ALA A 22 -3.77 -8.76 17.80
N LEU A 23 -4.75 -7.87 17.92
CA LEU A 23 -5.20 -6.90 16.94
C LEU A 23 -6.06 -7.43 15.79
N ALA A 24 -7.31 -7.79 16.14
CA ALA A 24 -8.45 -7.26 15.39
C ALA A 24 -8.51 -5.72 15.56
N GLN A 25 -7.47 -5.02 15.11
CA GLN A 25 -7.59 -3.62 14.70
C GLN A 25 -8.07 -3.68 13.27
N GLN A 26 -9.34 -4.02 13.05
CA GLN A 26 -9.99 -3.82 11.76
C GLN A 26 -10.30 -2.33 11.59
N GLY A 27 -9.25 -1.51 11.58
CA GLY A 27 -9.30 -0.26 10.85
C GLY A 27 -9.39 -0.59 9.36
N PRO A 28 -9.92 0.32 8.52
CA PRO A 28 -9.86 0.14 7.07
C PRO A 28 -8.40 -0.18 6.68
N PRO A 29 -8.16 -1.19 5.83
CA PRO A 29 -6.80 -1.54 5.43
C PRO A 29 -6.08 -0.28 4.93
N PRO A 30 -4.84 -0.01 5.40
CA PRO A 30 -4.09 1.14 4.92
C PRO A 30 -4.00 1.06 3.39
N GLY A 31 -4.44 2.12 2.70
CA GLY A 31 -4.48 2.17 1.24
C GLY A 31 -5.85 1.99 0.59
N LEU A 32 -6.97 1.99 1.35
CA LEU A 32 -8.28 2.10 0.71
C LEU A 32 -8.45 3.46 0.02
N PRO A 33 -9.06 3.49 -1.19
CA PRO A 33 -9.35 4.74 -1.86
C PRO A 33 -10.26 5.63 -1.02
N PRO A 34 -10.01 6.95 -0.99
CA PRO A 34 -10.80 7.86 -0.17
C PRO A 34 -12.31 7.82 -0.47
N PHE A 35 -12.74 7.43 -1.67
CA PHE A 35 -14.17 7.40 -2.07
C PHE A 35 -14.99 6.35 -1.31
N LEU A 36 -14.35 5.32 -0.75
CA LEU A 36 -15.03 4.30 0.07
C LEU A 36 -15.31 4.78 1.50
N HIS A 37 -14.71 5.88 1.94
CA HIS A 37 -14.88 6.36 3.31
C HIS A 37 -16.34 6.81 3.57
N GLY A 38 -17.01 6.12 4.49
CA GLY A 38 -18.41 6.39 4.84
C GLY A 38 -19.43 5.86 3.84
N ILE A 39 -19.03 4.93 2.97
CA ILE A 39 -19.97 4.05 2.25
C ILE A 39 -20.17 2.80 3.11
N GLU A 40 -21.43 2.50 3.47
CA GLU A 40 -21.72 1.26 4.18
C GLU A 40 -21.64 0.08 3.22
N LEU A 41 -20.79 -0.89 3.52
CA LEU A 41 -20.60 -2.11 2.75
C LEU A 41 -21.20 -3.29 3.51
N ASN A 42 -21.97 -4.15 2.83
CA ASN A 42 -22.38 -5.42 3.41
C ASN A 42 -21.20 -6.42 3.48
N GLU A 43 -21.36 -7.53 4.22
CA GLU A 43 -20.30 -8.52 4.44
C GLU A 43 -19.68 -9.03 3.13
N THR A 44 -20.51 -9.39 2.15
CA THR A 44 -20.03 -9.86 0.83
C THR A 44 -19.22 -8.80 0.09
N GLN A 45 -19.57 -7.51 0.23
CA GLN A 45 -18.81 -6.41 -0.35
C GLN A 45 -17.48 -6.22 0.38
N GLN A 46 -17.50 -6.25 1.72
CA GLN A 46 -16.30 -6.14 2.55
C GLN A 46 -15.27 -7.24 2.20
N ASP A 47 -15.73 -8.48 2.04
CA ASP A 47 -14.87 -9.60 1.64
C ASP A 47 -14.21 -9.38 0.28
N LYS A 48 -14.97 -8.87 -0.70
CA LYS A 48 -14.44 -8.54 -2.03
C LYS A 48 -13.44 -7.39 -1.98
N VAL A 49 -13.73 -6.35 -1.19
CA VAL A 49 -12.80 -5.23 -0.98
C VAL A 49 -11.51 -5.71 -0.34
N PHE A 50 -11.60 -6.55 0.68
CA PHE A 50 -10.45 -7.13 1.36
C PHE A 50 -9.61 -7.98 0.41
N ALA A 51 -10.24 -8.90 -0.32
CA ALA A 51 -9.57 -9.77 -1.27
C ALA A 51 -8.84 -8.98 -2.37
N ALA A 52 -9.49 -7.97 -2.96
CA ALA A 52 -8.89 -7.12 -3.98
C ALA A 52 -7.69 -6.32 -3.44
N THR A 53 -7.84 -5.70 -2.26
CA THR A 53 -6.78 -4.92 -1.62
C THR A 53 -5.57 -5.79 -1.27
N TYR A 54 -5.82 -6.97 -0.69
CA TYR A 54 -4.76 -7.89 -0.29
C TYR A 54 -4.03 -8.51 -1.48
N ALA A 55 -4.73 -8.80 -2.58
CA ALA A 55 -4.15 -9.39 -3.78
C ALA A 55 -3.02 -8.54 -4.40
N GLN A 56 -3.12 -7.21 -4.32
CA GLN A 56 -2.11 -6.30 -4.87
C GLN A 56 -1.10 -5.75 -3.86
N ALA A 57 -1.34 -5.93 -2.56
CA ALA A 57 -0.51 -5.37 -1.50
C ALA A 57 0.99 -5.75 -1.61
N PRO A 58 1.38 -6.99 -1.98
CA PRO A 58 2.79 -7.34 -2.14
C PRO A 58 3.49 -6.55 -3.25
N GLU A 59 2.83 -6.38 -4.40
CA GLU A 59 3.39 -5.65 -5.53
C GLU A 59 3.51 -4.16 -5.22
N LEU A 60 2.46 -3.57 -4.64
CA LEU A 60 2.47 -2.17 -4.20
C LEU A 60 3.65 -1.91 -3.25
N ARG A 61 3.77 -2.73 -2.20
CA ARG A 61 4.85 -2.59 -1.21
C ARG A 61 6.24 -2.76 -1.82
N GLU A 62 6.38 -3.59 -2.85
CA GLU A 62 7.65 -3.72 -3.56
C GLU A 62 7.98 -2.49 -4.40
N GLN A 63 7.01 -1.93 -5.14
CA GLN A 63 7.23 -0.70 -5.89
C GLN A 63 7.51 0.50 -4.97
N GLU A 64 6.85 0.60 -3.82
CA GLU A 64 7.12 1.63 -2.81
C GLU A 64 8.56 1.56 -2.32
N LYS A 65 9.09 0.36 -2.02
CA LYS A 65 10.50 0.18 -1.64
C LYS A 65 11.44 0.63 -2.74
N ILE A 66 11.14 0.28 -4.00
CA ILE A 66 11.98 0.66 -5.14
C ILE A 66 12.02 2.19 -5.27
N ALA A 67 10.85 2.85 -5.26
CA ALA A 67 10.75 4.30 -5.33
C ALA A 67 11.49 4.98 -4.17
N PHE A 68 11.27 4.50 -2.94
CA PHE A 68 11.91 5.03 -1.74
C PHE A 68 13.45 4.92 -1.82
N LYS A 69 13.97 3.74 -2.14
CA LYS A 69 15.43 3.51 -2.25
C LYS A 69 16.04 4.34 -3.36
N ALA A 70 15.39 4.45 -4.52
CA ALA A 70 15.88 5.27 -5.63
C ALA A 70 15.96 6.75 -5.24
N HIS A 71 14.94 7.27 -4.53
CA HIS A 71 14.96 8.64 -4.00
C HIS A 71 16.01 8.86 -2.92
N GLU A 72 16.19 7.90 -2.01
CA GLU A 72 17.24 7.95 -0.98
C GLU A 72 18.63 8.01 -1.62
N GLN A 73 18.91 7.12 -2.57
CA GLN A 73 20.18 7.07 -3.30
C GLN A 73 20.43 8.33 -4.12
N LEU A 74 19.39 8.87 -4.77
CA LEU A 74 19.50 10.12 -5.52
C LEU A 74 19.86 11.29 -4.59
N ARG A 75 19.22 11.36 -3.43
CA ARG A 75 19.51 12.38 -2.41
C ARG A 75 20.94 12.25 -1.86
N ALA A 76 21.39 11.03 -1.61
CA ALA A 76 22.76 10.76 -1.18
C ALA A 76 23.79 11.16 -2.25
N LEU A 77 23.53 10.85 -3.53
CA LEU A 77 24.38 11.23 -4.66
C LEU A 77 24.47 12.75 -4.79
N ALA A 78 23.34 13.46 -4.70
CA ALA A 78 23.27 14.92 -4.76
C ALA A 78 24.03 15.61 -3.61
N ALA A 79 24.13 14.98 -2.44
CA ALA A 79 24.88 15.49 -1.30
C ALA A 79 26.38 15.12 -1.33
N SER A 80 26.80 14.29 -2.29
CA SER A 80 28.19 13.80 -2.39
C SER A 80 29.06 14.71 -3.26
N SER A 81 30.38 14.64 -3.08
CA SER A 81 31.34 15.25 -4.00
C SER A 81 31.52 14.47 -5.32
N ALA A 82 30.84 13.33 -5.48
CA ALA A 82 30.96 12.41 -6.60
C ALA A 82 29.69 12.38 -7.47
N TYR A 83 29.00 13.53 -7.57
CA TYR A 83 27.82 13.66 -8.41
C TYR A 83 28.16 13.28 -9.86
N ASP A 84 27.32 12.44 -10.43
CA ASP A 84 27.38 12.00 -11.82
C ASP A 84 25.98 12.05 -12.40
N ASP A 85 25.82 12.81 -13.47
CA ASP A 85 24.50 13.12 -14.04
C ASP A 85 23.82 11.87 -14.61
N ALA A 86 24.60 10.96 -15.19
CA ALA A 86 24.07 9.70 -15.73
C ALA A 86 23.52 8.80 -14.62
N LYS A 87 24.23 8.69 -13.49
CA LYS A 87 23.74 7.97 -12.30
C LYS A 87 22.51 8.64 -11.69
N ALA A 88 22.51 9.97 -11.58
CA ALA A 88 21.37 10.72 -11.07
C ALA A 88 20.12 10.49 -11.94
N SER A 89 20.28 10.58 -13.26
CA SER A 89 19.21 10.30 -14.24
C SER A 89 18.70 8.87 -14.14
N ALA A 90 19.59 7.87 -14.00
CA ALA A 90 19.18 6.47 -13.83
C ALA A 90 18.35 6.23 -12.55
N LEU A 91 18.74 6.85 -11.43
CA LEU A 91 17.99 6.78 -10.16
C LEU A 91 16.63 7.48 -10.28
N ALA A 92 16.58 8.66 -10.89
CA ALA A 92 15.34 9.39 -11.14
C ALA A 92 14.38 8.57 -12.03
N ASN A 93 14.88 7.97 -13.10
CA ASN A 93 14.09 7.13 -13.99
C ASN A 93 13.55 5.87 -13.28
N THR A 94 14.34 5.27 -12.40
CA THR A 94 13.90 4.13 -11.59
C THR A 94 12.76 4.52 -10.66
N ALA A 95 12.88 5.66 -9.96
CA ALA A 95 11.81 6.18 -9.11
C ALA A 95 10.54 6.49 -9.91
N ALA A 96 10.68 7.13 -11.07
CA ALA A 96 9.55 7.46 -11.95
C ALA A 96 8.80 6.21 -12.45
N GLN A 97 9.53 5.17 -12.88
CA GLN A 97 8.93 3.91 -13.32
C GLN A 97 8.19 3.19 -12.17
N ALA A 98 8.77 3.17 -10.97
CA ALA A 98 8.11 2.60 -9.80
C ALA A 98 6.83 3.38 -9.45
N MET A 99 6.87 4.71 -9.48
CA MET A 99 5.70 5.57 -9.23
C MET A 99 4.60 5.37 -10.27
N ALA A 100 4.96 5.19 -11.55
CA ALA A 100 4.02 4.88 -12.60
C ALA A 100 3.29 3.55 -12.32
N LYS A 101 4.01 2.52 -11.88
CA LYS A 101 3.42 1.23 -11.49
C LYS A 101 2.51 1.34 -10.27
N ILE A 102 2.92 2.08 -9.23
CA ILE A 102 2.09 2.36 -8.05
C ILE A 102 0.77 3.02 -8.48
N SER A 103 0.84 4.03 -9.34
CA SER A 103 -0.34 4.74 -9.85
C SER A 103 -1.30 3.81 -10.58
N LEU A 104 -0.78 2.88 -11.40
CA LEU A 104 -1.58 1.89 -12.10
C LEU A 104 -2.21 0.86 -11.15
N LEU A 105 -1.50 0.44 -10.09
CA LEU A 105 -2.03 -0.45 -9.07
C LEU A 105 -3.18 0.20 -8.30
N HIS A 106 -3.06 1.49 -7.94
CA HIS A 106 -4.15 2.23 -7.33
C HIS A 106 -5.35 2.36 -8.28
N ALA A 107 -5.15 2.82 -9.52
CA ALA A 107 -6.23 2.96 -10.49
C ALA A 107 -6.98 1.64 -10.75
N ARG A 108 -6.24 0.52 -10.84
CA ARG A 108 -6.84 -0.81 -11.00
C ARG A 108 -7.66 -1.21 -9.77
N LEU A 109 -7.15 -0.97 -8.56
CA LEU A 109 -7.89 -1.22 -7.33
C LEU A 109 -9.16 -0.41 -7.29
N GLU A 110 -9.08 0.89 -7.55
CA GLU A 110 -10.24 1.80 -7.57
C GLU A 110 -11.32 1.29 -8.51
N GLN A 111 -10.96 0.88 -9.73
CA GLN A 111 -11.89 0.30 -10.69
C GLN A 111 -12.55 -0.98 -10.16
N GLN A 112 -11.77 -1.88 -9.57
CA GLN A 112 -12.29 -3.13 -8.99
C GLN A 112 -13.25 -2.86 -7.82
N LEU A 113 -12.90 -1.92 -6.95
CA LEU A 113 -13.71 -1.58 -5.78
C LEU A 113 -15.02 -0.88 -6.18
N LEU A 114 -15.00 0.00 -7.19
CA LEU A 114 -16.23 0.59 -7.75
C LEU A 114 -17.19 -0.48 -8.32
N ALA A 115 -16.66 -1.57 -8.88
CA ALA A 115 -17.47 -2.67 -9.40
C ALA A 115 -18.13 -3.53 -8.31
N VAL A 116 -17.66 -3.43 -7.05
CA VAL A 116 -18.27 -4.11 -5.89
C VAL A 116 -19.51 -3.34 -5.36
N LEU A 117 -19.59 -2.04 -5.65
CA LEU A 117 -20.63 -1.15 -5.15
C LEU A 117 -21.95 -1.26 -5.94
N THR A 118 -23.07 -1.10 -5.24
CA THR A 118 -24.38 -0.90 -5.88
C THR A 118 -24.43 0.44 -6.64
N PRO A 119 -25.38 0.64 -7.56
CA PRO A 119 -25.56 1.92 -8.24
C PRO A 119 -25.71 3.11 -7.27
N GLU A 120 -26.44 2.93 -6.18
CA GLU A 120 -26.70 3.96 -5.16
C GLU A 120 -25.42 4.30 -4.39
N GLN A 121 -24.66 3.28 -3.99
CA GLN A 121 -23.36 3.47 -3.32
C GLN A 121 -22.35 4.17 -4.23
N ARG A 122 -22.34 3.86 -5.54
CA ARG A 122 -21.49 4.56 -6.53
C ARG A 122 -21.87 6.03 -6.64
N GLN A 123 -23.16 6.35 -6.68
CA GLN A 123 -23.63 7.73 -6.70
C GLN A 123 -23.21 8.47 -5.42
N GLN A 124 -23.31 7.83 -4.26
CA GLN A 124 -22.85 8.40 -2.99
C GLN A 124 -21.34 8.63 -2.97
N ALA A 125 -20.54 7.71 -3.51
CA ALA A 125 -19.09 7.86 -3.63
C ALA A 125 -18.73 9.08 -4.50
N GLN A 126 -19.36 9.22 -5.67
CA GLN A 126 -19.12 10.33 -6.58
C GLN A 126 -19.47 11.69 -5.97
N GLN A 127 -20.63 11.82 -5.31
CA GLN A 127 -21.04 13.07 -4.66
C GLN A 127 -20.05 13.51 -3.58
N ARG A 128 -19.47 12.54 -2.86
CA ARG A 128 -18.48 12.80 -1.81
C ARG A 128 -17.13 13.19 -2.40
N ASP A 129 -16.73 12.59 -3.51
CA ASP A 129 -15.53 12.97 -4.25
C ASP A 129 -15.63 14.42 -4.73
N ASP A 130 -16.73 14.79 -5.37
CA ASP A 130 -17.00 16.15 -5.86
C ASP A 130 -17.00 17.17 -4.71
N ALA A 131 -17.59 16.81 -3.56
CA ALA A 131 -17.62 17.67 -2.37
C ALA A 131 -16.22 17.87 -1.73
N ARG A 132 -15.29 16.92 -1.92
CA ARG A 132 -13.89 17.06 -1.47
C ARG A 132 -13.04 17.85 -2.44
N GLN A 133 -13.27 17.69 -3.74
CA GLN A 133 -12.57 18.41 -4.79
C GLN A 133 -13.06 19.87 -4.93
N SER A 134 -14.27 20.16 -4.45
CA SER A 134 -14.79 21.51 -4.36
C SER A 134 -13.87 22.38 -3.47
N PRO A 135 -13.33 23.50 -3.99
CA PRO A 135 -12.34 24.29 -3.27
C PRO A 135 -12.95 24.94 -2.02
N ARG A 136 -12.68 24.37 -0.84
CA ARG A 136 -13.04 24.95 0.47
C ARG A 136 -12.24 26.22 0.84
N HIS A 137 -11.65 26.93 -0.12
CA HIS A 137 -10.62 27.94 0.14
C HIS A 137 -10.91 29.39 -0.27
N LEU A 138 -12.10 29.74 -0.76
CA LEU A 138 -12.42 31.15 -1.09
C LEU A 138 -13.21 31.92 -0.03
N GLN A 139 -13.49 31.31 1.13
CA GLN A 139 -14.30 31.96 2.18
C GLN A 139 -13.49 32.56 3.35
N ARG A 140 -12.17 32.66 3.20
CA ARG A 140 -11.27 33.34 4.16
C ARG A 140 -10.58 34.52 3.50
N ALA A 141 -11.39 35.46 3.01
CA ALA A 141 -10.93 36.73 2.48
C ALA A 141 -11.94 37.82 2.86
N GLU A 142 -12.08 38.07 4.17
CA GLU A 142 -12.61 39.32 4.74
C GLU A 142 -11.83 39.64 6.02
#